data_AF-A0A2V7JJ37-F1
#
_entry.id   AF-A0A2V7JJ37-F1
#
_cell.length_a   1.000
_cell.length_b   1.000
_cell.length_c   1.000
_cell.angle_alpha   90.00
_cell.angle_beta   90.00
_cell.angle_gamma   90.00
#
_symmetry.space_group_name_H-M   'P 1'
#
loop_
_entity.id
_entity.type
_entity.pdbx_description
1 polymer ?
#
loop_
_entity_poly.entity_id
_entity_poly.type
_entity_poly.pdbx_seq_one_letter_code
_entity_poly.pdbx_strand_id
1 'polypeptide(L)'
;MRELEGCIIKLLLFASLKNREVTIELAREALSDKIRQGEEGTSYGQPTPSIDRVQEVVARRWGVTPEGLRSKARTKTLTIPRQVAMYLARNMLSMQLVEIGQAFGGRDHSTVIHSVDKVERQMMRDRTFKERVEMARQELSAL
;
A
#
# COMPACT_ATOMS: atom_id res chain seq x y z
N MET A 1 -26.16 -15.05 4.71
CA MET A 1 -27.50 -14.39 4.73
C MET A 1 -27.50 -13.16 5.65
N ARG A 2 -27.07 -13.27 6.91
CA ARG A 2 -27.04 -12.14 7.88
C ARG A 2 -26.14 -10.94 7.53
N GLU A 3 -25.04 -11.17 6.82
CA GLU A 3 -24.10 -10.08 6.51
C GLU A 3 -24.65 -9.09 5.46
N LEU A 4 -25.34 -9.62 4.44
CA LEU A 4 -25.99 -8.79 3.41
C LEU A 4 -27.11 -7.94 4.03
N GLU A 5 -27.90 -8.54 4.92
CA GLU A 5 -28.95 -7.84 5.67
C GLU A 5 -28.35 -6.70 6.52
N GLY A 6 -27.22 -6.95 7.20
CA GLY A 6 -26.51 -5.93 7.97
C GLY A 6 -26.00 -4.76 7.11
N CYS A 7 -25.47 -5.04 5.91
CA CYS A 7 -25.03 -4.01 4.98
C CYS A 7 -26.19 -3.14 4.47
N ILE A 8 -27.34 -3.77 4.14
CA ILE A 8 -28.54 -3.05 3.71
C ILE A 8 -29.05 -2.15 4.83
N ILE A 9 -29.14 -2.66 6.07
CA ILE A 9 -29.58 -1.87 7.24
C ILE A 9 -28.64 -0.68 7.47
N LYS A 10 -27.32 -0.89 7.38
CA LYS A 10 -26.33 0.18 7.53
C LYS A 10 -26.47 1.27 6.46
N LEU A 11 -26.67 0.87 5.21
CA LEU A 11 -26.87 1.79 4.09
C LEU A 11 -28.13 2.64 4.26
N LEU A 12 -29.25 2.00 4.62
CA LEU A 12 -30.52 2.68 4.87
C LEU A 12 -30.43 3.66 6.05
N LEU A 13 -29.76 3.27 7.13
CA LEU A 13 -29.51 4.15 8.27
C LEU A 13 -28.68 5.37 7.88
N PHE A 14 -27.63 5.17 7.09
CA PHE A 14 -26.73 6.24 6.65
C PHE A 14 -27.45 7.22 5.71
N ALA A 15 -28.29 6.71 4.80
CA ALA A 15 -29.15 7.52 3.94
C ALA A 15 -30.14 8.38 4.73
N SER A 16 -30.78 7.78 5.73
CA SER A 16 -31.70 8.48 6.63
C SER A 16 -30.99 9.57 7.44
N LEU A 17 -29.84 9.26 8.05
CA LEU A 17 -29.05 10.22 8.84
C LEU A 17 -28.53 11.39 8.00
N LYS A 18 -28.21 11.16 6.73
CA LYS A 18 -27.69 12.19 5.82
C LYS A 18 -28.80 12.89 5.01
N ASN A 19 -30.05 12.45 5.16
CA ASN A 19 -31.20 12.90 4.36
C ASN A 19 -30.89 12.92 2.86
N ARG A 20 -30.23 11.85 2.37
CA ARG A 20 -29.82 11.66 0.97
C ARG A 20 -30.49 10.42 0.42
N GLU A 21 -30.85 10.45 -0.85
CA GLU A 21 -31.30 9.25 -1.57
C GLU A 21 -30.18 8.21 -1.63
N VAL A 22 -30.57 6.93 -1.70
CA VAL A 22 -29.62 5.82 -1.82
C VAL A 22 -29.00 5.85 -3.21
N THR A 23 -27.78 6.37 -3.31
CA THR A 23 -26.98 6.34 -4.55
C THR A 23 -25.76 5.44 -4.40
N ILE A 24 -25.11 5.12 -5.53
CA ILE A 24 -23.87 4.31 -5.55
C ILE A 24 -22.77 4.99 -4.73
N GLU A 25 -22.65 6.32 -4.79
CA GLU A 25 -21.69 7.10 -4.02
C GLU A 25 -21.93 6.97 -2.52
N LEU A 26 -23.20 7.09 -2.10
CA LEU A 26 -23.60 6.92 -0.70
C LEU A 26 -23.33 5.49 -0.21
N ALA A 27 -23.58 4.50 -1.07
CA ALA A 27 -23.28 3.10 -0.77
C ALA A 27 -21.78 2.86 -0.55
N ARG A 28 -20.92 3.44 -1.41
CA ARG A 28 -19.45 3.37 -1.24
C ARG A 28 -19.01 4.03 0.06
N GLU A 29 -19.59 5.17 0.41
CA GLU A 29 -19.27 5.88 1.65
C GLU A 29 -19.68 5.05 2.88
N ALA A 30 -20.94 4.61 2.93
CA ALA A 30 -21.53 3.90 4.07
C ALA A 30 -20.95 2.48 4.27
N LEU A 31 -20.50 1.82 3.20
CA LEU A 31 -19.99 0.45 3.20
C LEU A 31 -18.47 0.36 2.96
N SER A 32 -17.76 1.49 2.99
CA SER A 32 -16.31 1.55 2.72
C SER A 32 -15.47 0.59 3.59
N ASP A 33 -15.86 0.37 4.83
CA ASP A 33 -15.26 -0.58 5.77
C ASP A 33 -15.52 -2.05 5.40
N LYS A 34 -16.71 -2.35 4.87
CA LYS A 34 -17.11 -3.68 4.40
C LYS A 34 -16.54 -4.02 3.03
N ILE A 35 -16.41 -3.01 2.17
CA ILE A 35 -15.71 -3.13 0.88
C ILE A 35 -14.27 -3.55 1.16
N ARG A 36 -13.53 -2.83 2.01
CA ARG A 36 -12.14 -3.14 2.42
C ARG A 36 -11.91 -4.54 2.98
N GLN A 37 -12.90 -5.15 3.63
CA GLN A 37 -12.83 -6.54 4.12
C GLN A 37 -13.11 -7.59 3.05
N GLY A 38 -13.73 -7.23 1.92
CA GLY A 38 -14.01 -8.10 0.78
C GLY A 38 -13.07 -7.94 -0.42
N GLU A 39 -12.06 -7.07 -0.35
CA GLU A 39 -11.16 -6.73 -1.48
C GLU A 39 -9.96 -7.67 -1.66
N GLU A 40 -10.06 -8.95 -1.29
CA GLU A 40 -9.11 -9.95 -1.83
C GLU A 40 -9.45 -10.35 -3.28
N GLY A 41 -10.59 -9.86 -3.83
CA GLY A 41 -11.12 -10.37 -5.10
C GLY A 41 -11.31 -9.39 -6.26
N THR A 42 -11.75 -8.14 -6.08
CA THR A 42 -12.15 -7.28 -7.22
C THR A 42 -12.35 -5.80 -6.83
N SER A 43 -11.29 -4.98 -6.84
CA SER A 43 -11.42 -3.53 -6.71
C SER A 43 -11.69 -2.87 -8.07
N TYR A 44 -12.93 -2.42 -8.29
CA TYR A 44 -13.29 -1.46 -9.36
C TYR A 44 -12.86 -0.04 -8.97
N GLY A 45 -11.54 0.19 -8.85
CA GLY A 45 -10.97 1.48 -8.53
C GLY A 45 -9.44 1.39 -8.47
N GLN A 46 -8.79 1.83 -9.56
CA GLN A 46 -7.33 1.88 -9.79
C GLN A 46 -6.61 0.52 -9.59
N PRO A 47 -5.90 -0.01 -10.61
CA PRO A 47 -5.17 -1.26 -10.44
C PRO A 47 -4.16 -1.14 -9.28
N THR A 48 -4.30 -1.97 -8.25
CA THR A 48 -3.27 -2.11 -7.22
C THR A 48 -1.99 -2.60 -7.89
N PRO A 49 -0.85 -1.90 -7.78
CA PRO A 49 0.38 -2.31 -8.44
C PRO A 49 0.85 -3.66 -7.90
N SER A 50 1.53 -4.47 -8.72
CA SER A 50 2.17 -5.69 -8.21
C SER A 50 3.39 -5.35 -7.35
N ILE A 51 3.80 -6.28 -6.48
CA ILE A 51 5.04 -6.15 -5.70
C ILE A 51 6.27 -6.01 -6.62
N ASP A 52 6.27 -6.71 -7.75
CA ASP A 52 7.33 -6.62 -8.75
C ASP A 52 7.40 -5.21 -9.35
N ARG A 53 6.24 -4.60 -9.60
CA ARG A 53 6.18 -3.22 -10.09
C ARG A 53 6.75 -2.23 -9.08
N VAL A 54 6.48 -2.42 -7.79
CA VAL A 54 7.10 -1.62 -6.72
C VAL A 54 8.63 -1.77 -6.76
N GLN A 55 9.14 -3.00 -6.90
CA GLN A 55 10.57 -3.25 -7.01
C GLN A 55 11.18 -2.55 -8.23
N GLU A 56 10.56 -2.64 -9.40
CA GLU A 56 11.02 -2.00 -10.63
C GLU A 56 11.08 -0.47 -10.52
N VAL A 57 9.99 0.16 -10.08
CA VAL A 57 9.89 1.62 -9.99
C VAL A 57 10.92 2.17 -9.02
N VAL A 58 11.05 1.54 -7.85
CA VAL A 58 12.03 1.96 -6.84
C VAL A 58 13.46 1.68 -7.30
N ALA A 59 13.72 0.53 -7.91
CA ALA A 59 15.04 0.19 -8.44
C ALA A 59 15.51 1.24 -9.46
N ARG A 60 14.66 1.55 -10.45
CA ARG A 60 14.96 2.55 -11.48
C ARG A 60 15.17 3.94 -10.87
N ARG A 61 14.30 4.39 -9.96
CA ARG A 61 14.42 5.71 -9.33
C ARG A 61 15.66 5.87 -8.45
N TRP A 62 16.24 4.77 -7.95
CA TRP A 62 17.46 4.79 -7.14
C TRP A 62 18.72 4.34 -7.88
N GLY A 63 18.63 4.04 -9.17
CA GLY A 63 19.78 3.61 -9.98
C GLY A 63 20.35 2.26 -9.52
N VAL A 64 19.48 1.36 -9.06
CA VAL A 64 19.83 -0.01 -8.66
C VAL A 64 18.99 -1.01 -9.45
N THR A 65 19.26 -2.29 -9.31
CA THR A 65 18.47 -3.35 -9.96
C THR A 65 17.44 -3.96 -9.00
N PRO A 66 16.32 -4.50 -9.50
CA PRO A 66 15.37 -5.26 -8.69
C PRO A 66 16.04 -6.43 -7.93
N GLU A 67 17.00 -7.11 -8.58
CA GLU A 67 17.81 -8.18 -7.97
C GLU A 67 18.63 -7.64 -6.79
N GLY A 68 19.17 -6.42 -6.92
CA GLY A 68 19.85 -5.72 -5.85
C GLY A 68 18.95 -5.49 -4.64
N LEU A 69 17.67 -5.15 -4.85
CA LEU A 69 16.69 -5.02 -3.78
C LEU A 69 16.40 -6.36 -3.09
N ARG A 70 16.44 -7.49 -3.81
CA ARG A 70 16.26 -8.83 -3.23
C ARG A 70 17.53 -9.37 -2.56
N SER A 71 18.72 -8.92 -2.97
CA SER A 71 20.01 -9.38 -2.44
C SER A 71 20.16 -9.21 -0.92
N LYS A 72 21.00 -10.00 -0.27
CA LYS A 72 21.35 -9.86 1.16
C LYS A 72 22.34 -8.73 1.46
N ALA A 73 22.84 -8.03 0.43
CA ALA A 73 23.82 -6.96 0.59
C ALA A 73 23.25 -5.75 1.37
N ARG A 74 24.06 -5.23 2.30
CA ARG A 74 23.68 -4.17 3.26
C ARG A 74 24.28 -2.79 2.96
N THR A 75 24.88 -2.60 1.78
CA THR A 75 25.43 -1.31 1.34
C THR A 75 24.34 -0.23 1.33
N LYS A 76 24.66 1.00 1.73
CA LYS A 76 23.67 2.10 1.81
C LYS A 76 22.92 2.32 0.49
N THR A 77 23.63 2.18 -0.63
CA THR A 77 23.10 2.26 -2.01
C THR A 77 21.95 1.29 -2.25
N LEU A 78 21.94 0.11 -1.61
CA LEU A 78 20.85 -0.87 -1.73
C LEU A 78 19.88 -0.81 -0.55
N THR A 79 20.36 -0.50 0.65
CA THR A 79 19.55 -0.51 1.87
C THR A 79 18.46 0.56 1.82
N ILE A 80 18.79 1.80 1.43
CA ILE A 80 17.79 2.88 1.37
C ILE A 80 16.66 2.56 0.38
N PRO A 81 16.92 2.26 -0.91
CA PRO A 81 15.84 1.94 -1.84
C PRO A 81 15.04 0.70 -1.43
N ARG A 82 15.68 -0.31 -0.85
CA ARG A 82 14.97 -1.49 -0.34
C ARG A 82 13.99 -1.13 0.78
N GLN A 83 14.41 -0.27 1.71
CA GLN A 83 13.55 0.21 2.79
C GLN A 83 12.35 0.97 2.23
N VAL A 84 12.58 1.83 1.23
CA VAL A 84 11.51 2.56 0.52
C VAL A 84 10.55 1.60 -0.19
N ALA A 85 11.06 0.58 -0.87
CA ALA A 85 10.22 -0.42 -1.54
C ALA A 85 9.34 -1.21 -0.56
N MET A 86 9.88 -1.60 0.61
CA MET A 86 9.09 -2.22 1.68
C MET A 86 8.03 -1.28 2.25
N TYR A 87 8.36 -0.01 2.44
CA TYR A 87 7.41 1.01 2.88
C TYR A 87 6.24 1.17 1.89
N LEU A 88 6.53 1.29 0.60
CA LEU A 88 5.51 1.41 -0.44
C LEU A 88 4.67 0.13 -0.56
N ALA A 89 5.29 -1.05 -0.50
CA ALA A 89 4.58 -2.32 -0.50
C ALA A 89 3.59 -2.41 0.68
N ARG A 90 4.03 -2.02 1.89
CA ARG A 90 3.17 -2.04 3.08
C ARG A 90 2.00 -1.05 2.98
N ASN A 91 2.23 0.14 2.44
CA ASN A 91 1.24 1.22 2.43
C ASN A 91 0.29 1.20 1.21
N MET A 92 0.73 0.63 0.09
CA MET A 92 -0.06 0.61 -1.15
C MET A 92 -0.73 -0.73 -1.41
N LEU A 93 -0.09 -1.84 -1.01
CA LEU A 93 -0.54 -3.19 -1.39
C LEU A 93 -1.26 -3.91 -0.25
N SER A 94 -1.26 -3.35 0.97
CA SER A 94 -1.81 -3.98 2.19
C SER A 94 -1.26 -5.39 2.48
N MET A 95 -0.10 -5.75 1.92
CA MET A 95 0.52 -7.06 2.07
C MET A 95 0.93 -7.34 3.53
N GLN A 96 0.93 -8.62 3.91
CA GLN A 96 1.43 -9.04 5.21
C GLN A 96 2.94 -8.83 5.30
N LEU A 97 3.43 -8.51 6.49
CA LEU A 97 4.85 -8.23 6.73
C LEU A 97 5.76 -9.41 6.33
N VAL A 98 5.27 -10.64 6.51
CA VAL A 98 5.97 -11.87 6.11
C VAL A 98 6.09 -11.95 4.58
N GLU A 99 5.02 -11.68 3.84
CA GLU A 99 5.01 -11.72 2.37
C GLU A 99 5.93 -10.67 1.77
N ILE A 100 5.92 -9.46 2.34
CA ILE A 100 6.87 -8.39 1.97
C ILE A 100 8.30 -8.89 2.21
N GLY A 101 8.57 -9.45 3.39
CA GLY A 101 9.88 -10.01 3.73
C GLY A 101 10.36 -11.06 2.70
N GLN A 102 9.48 -11.97 2.29
CA GLN A 102 9.77 -12.97 1.27
C GLN A 102 10.09 -12.35 -0.09
N ALA A 103 9.29 -11.38 -0.55
CA ALA A 103 9.50 -10.69 -1.82
C ALA A 103 10.86 -9.94 -1.88
N PHE A 104 11.39 -9.54 -0.72
CA PHE A 104 12.71 -8.93 -0.59
C PHE A 104 13.78 -9.92 -0.12
N GLY A 105 13.79 -11.15 -0.64
CA GLY A 105 14.88 -12.11 -0.44
C GLY A 105 14.86 -12.84 0.90
N GLY A 106 13.66 -13.18 1.39
CA GLY A 106 13.48 -13.96 2.62
C GLY A 106 13.90 -13.21 3.88
N ARG A 107 13.63 -11.90 3.94
CA ARG A 107 13.91 -11.06 5.11
C ARG A 107 12.85 -11.26 6.18
N ASP A 108 13.27 -11.16 7.44
CA ASP A 108 12.36 -11.29 8.57
C ASP A 108 11.33 -10.14 8.61
N HIS A 109 10.11 -10.45 9.06
CA HIS A 109 9.03 -9.48 9.22
C HIS A 109 9.41 -8.27 10.09
N SER A 110 10.23 -8.45 11.13
CA SER A 110 10.76 -7.35 11.95
C SER A 110 11.63 -6.39 11.13
N THR A 111 12.35 -6.89 10.12
CA THR A 111 13.12 -6.04 9.20
C THR A 111 12.19 -5.15 8.39
N VAL A 112 11.01 -5.64 8.00
CA VAL A 112 10.00 -4.84 7.30
C VAL A 112 9.46 -3.74 8.23
N ILE A 113 9.12 -4.08 9.48
CA ILE A 113 8.69 -3.10 10.50
C ILE A 113 9.73 -1.98 10.65
N HIS A 114 10.99 -2.35 10.89
CA HIS A 114 12.07 -1.38 11.03
C HIS A 114 12.29 -0.53 9.78
N SER A 115 12.07 -1.10 8.60
CA SER A 115 12.23 -0.39 7.32
C SER A 115 11.13 0.66 7.14
N VAL A 116 9.88 0.31 7.43
CA VAL A 116 8.71 1.21 7.38
C VAL A 116 8.94 2.40 8.32
N ASP A 117 9.18 2.13 9.60
CA ASP A 117 9.39 3.16 10.64
C ASP A 117 10.60 4.06 10.32
N LYS A 118 11.67 3.50 9.75
CA LYS A 118 12.83 4.29 9.32
C LYS A 118 12.51 5.23 8.15
N VAL A 119 11.77 4.77 7.14
CA VAL A 119 11.37 5.60 5.99
C VAL A 119 10.45 6.72 6.46
N GLU A 120 9.46 6.43 7.30
CA GLU A 120 8.55 7.42 7.88
C GLU A 120 9.31 8.51 8.64
N ARG A 121 10.22 8.11 9.54
CA ARG A 121 11.07 9.07 10.27
C ARG A 121 11.98 9.88 9.35
N GLN A 122 12.49 9.29 8.28
CA GLN A 122 13.32 10.01 7.33
C GLN A 122 12.50 11.02 6.52
N MET A 123 11.29 10.67 6.08
CA MET A 123 10.38 11.58 5.38
C MET A 123 9.95 12.77 6.24
N MET A 124 9.89 12.61 7.57
CA MET A 124 9.63 13.72 8.50
C MET A 124 10.79 14.72 8.60
N ARG A 125 12.03 14.28 8.36
CA ARG A 125 13.24 15.07 8.57
C ARG A 125 13.85 15.63 7.29
N ASP A 126 13.61 14.96 6.17
CA ASP A 126 14.23 15.27 4.88
C ASP A 126 13.14 15.43 3.81
N ARG A 127 12.91 16.69 3.41
CA ARG A 127 11.89 17.05 2.40
C ARG A 127 12.23 16.47 1.03
N THR A 128 13.50 16.48 0.64
CA THR A 128 13.97 15.95 -0.65
C THR A 128 13.75 14.43 -0.71
N PHE A 129 14.03 13.72 0.38
CA PHE A 129 13.72 12.31 0.48
C PHE A 129 12.22 12.03 0.40
N LYS A 130 11.41 12.83 1.12
CA LYS A 130 9.94 12.74 1.06
C LYS A 130 9.41 12.92 -0.35
N GLU A 131 9.82 13.99 -1.04
CA GLU A 131 9.44 14.27 -2.43
C GLU A 131 9.81 13.09 -3.34
N ARG A 132 11.00 12.50 -3.18
CA ARG A 132 11.43 11.34 -3.96
C ARG A 132 10.57 10.09 -3.74
N VAL A 133 10.15 9.83 -2.50
CA VAL A 133 9.25 8.71 -2.17
C VAL A 133 7.85 8.95 -2.73
N GLU A 134 7.31 10.16 -2.58
CA GLU A 134 5.98 10.49 -3.11
C GLU A 134 5.92 10.44 -4.64
N MET A 135 6.99 10.84 -5.34
CA MET A 135 7.05 10.65 -6.79
C MET A 135 7.02 9.17 -7.20
N ALA A 136 7.64 8.28 -6.42
CA ALA A 136 7.55 6.84 -6.67
C ALA A 136 6.12 6.32 -6.42
N ARG A 137 5.47 6.81 -5.36
CA ARG A 137 4.07 6.48 -5.04
C ARG A 137 3.09 6.93 -6.14
N GLN A 138 3.22 8.18 -6.61
CA GLN A 138 2.38 8.73 -7.67
C GLN A 138 2.47 7.92 -8.96
N GLU A 139 3.69 7.52 -9.33
CA GLU A 139 3.91 6.68 -10.51
C GLU A 139 3.29 5.30 -10.37
N LEU A 140 3.35 4.71 -9.17
CA LEU A 140 2.72 3.43 -8.87
C LEU A 140 1.19 3.50 -8.87
N SER A 141 0.59 4.66 -8.60
CA SER A 141 -0.85 4.88 -8.65
C SER A 141 -1.40 5.29 -10.02
N ALA A 142 -0.55 5.69 -10.96
CA ALA A 142 -0.97 6.18 -12.29
C ALA A 142 -1.25 5.04 -13.29
N LEU A 143 -1.76 3.90 -12.81
CA LEU A 143 -2.08 2.71 -13.59
C LEU A 143 -3.45 2.81 -14.28
#